data_AF-A0ABD5MYZ5-F1
#
_entry.id   AF-A0ABD5MYZ5-F1
#
_cell.length_a   1.000
_cell.length_b   1.000
_cell.length_c   1.000
_cell.angle_alpha   90.00
_cell.angle_beta   90.00
_cell.angle_gamma   90.00
#
_symmetry.space_group_name_H-M   'P 1'
#
loop_
_entity.id
_entity.type
_entity.pdbx_description
1 polymer ?
#
loop_
_entity_poly.entity_id
_entity_poly.type
_entity_poly.pdbx_seq_one_letter_code
_entity_poly.pdbx_strand_id
1 'polypeptide(L)'
;MFFLPETKTLTTGDEIVATPRPRSGLIAIVTQSGAFGAAALDYLSGKQMGVSKFVSFGNKADITASEMLEYLLFDPKTQVILFYAESIDNGREFMTVARKVTLKKPIVALKVGKSDAGARAAESHTGSIAGSDMLYSSAFKQVGVLRAADLESFFDMDKALAFQSPVDGNNIAIITDAGGPGIMTVDECVAQGLNVKKFSEETIAKFEKLKNKRKIPRFATNLNPVDLTGSVTSEMFEKGIHILFEDPEINGIIVLGLHPLPALQEDFVDRVAELTKKYNKSVVACDVGETEMALHIRSRFDKLGIPSYFSPEDAARGMATLVNYGMYLKKCGEFDNYVQSFMDRKNMVKK
;
A
#
# COMPACT_ATOMS: atom_id res chain seq x y z
N MET A 1 8.53 15.92 -15.90
CA MET A 1 9.98 16.12 -16.04
C MET A 1 10.47 16.57 -14.67
N PHE A 2 11.42 15.86 -14.06
CA PHE A 2 12.02 16.28 -12.79
C PHE A 2 13.13 17.29 -13.08
N PHE A 3 13.10 18.45 -12.42
CA PHE A 3 14.14 19.47 -12.53
C PHE A 3 15.34 19.21 -11.59
N LEU A 4 15.52 17.94 -11.19
CA LEU A 4 16.69 17.49 -10.44
C LEU A 4 17.73 16.90 -11.41
N PRO A 5 19.00 17.31 -11.29
CA PRO A 5 20.06 16.76 -12.12
C PRO A 5 20.30 15.30 -11.72
N GLU A 6 20.29 14.41 -12.71
CA GLU A 6 20.47 12.97 -12.52
C GLU A 6 21.90 12.64 -12.06
N THR A 7 22.86 13.42 -12.57
CA THR A 7 24.26 13.37 -12.20
C THR A 7 24.74 14.68 -11.59
N LYS A 8 25.81 14.62 -10.81
CA LYS A 8 26.54 15.79 -10.32
C LYS A 8 28.01 15.62 -10.61
N THR A 9 28.66 16.69 -11.04
CA THR A 9 30.12 16.74 -11.14
C THR A 9 30.70 17.16 -9.80
N LEU A 10 31.57 16.32 -9.24
CA LEU A 10 32.32 16.61 -8.03
C LEU A 10 33.39 17.67 -8.31
N THR A 11 33.95 18.25 -7.24
CA THR A 11 35.10 19.16 -7.34
C THR A 11 36.34 18.49 -7.91
N THR A 12 36.40 17.15 -7.89
CA THR A 12 37.43 16.33 -8.53
C THR A 12 37.27 16.23 -10.04
N GLY A 13 36.13 16.67 -10.59
CA GLY A 13 35.77 16.48 -12.00
C GLY A 13 35.00 15.19 -12.28
N ASP A 14 34.91 14.28 -11.30
CA ASP A 14 34.19 13.02 -11.45
C ASP A 14 32.67 13.25 -11.51
N GLU A 15 32.01 12.56 -12.43
CA GLU A 15 30.54 12.56 -12.51
C GLU A 15 29.98 11.41 -11.66
N ILE A 16 29.10 11.73 -10.72
CA ILE A 16 28.41 10.74 -9.87
C ILE A 16 26.91 10.76 -10.14
N VAL A 17 26.27 9.60 -10.05
CA VAL A 17 24.80 9.51 -10.02
C VAL A 17 24.32 10.14 -8.71
N ALA A 18 23.57 11.23 -8.83
CA ALA A 18 23.14 12.02 -7.69
C ALA A 18 21.73 11.62 -7.21
N THR A 19 20.83 11.34 -8.15
CA THR A 19 19.46 10.90 -7.88
C THR A 19 18.98 10.02 -9.02
N PRO A 20 18.72 8.71 -8.79
CA PRO A 20 18.09 7.89 -9.82
C PRO A 20 16.68 8.41 -10.10
N ARG A 21 16.25 8.29 -11.34
CA ARG A 21 14.91 8.75 -11.76
C ARG A 21 13.93 7.58 -11.68
N PRO A 22 12.92 7.65 -10.79
CA PRO A 22 11.83 6.70 -10.82
C PRO A 22 11.15 6.73 -12.19
N ARG A 23 10.61 5.58 -12.59
CA ARG A 23 9.76 5.50 -13.78
C ARG A 23 8.55 6.40 -13.62
N SER A 24 7.91 6.77 -14.73
CA SER A 24 6.59 7.40 -14.65
C SER A 24 5.62 6.47 -13.93
N GLY A 25 4.84 7.00 -13.00
CA GLY A 25 3.80 6.25 -12.31
C GLY A 25 2.73 7.14 -11.71
N LEU A 26 2.10 6.68 -10.64
CA LEU A 26 0.87 7.26 -10.10
C LEU A 26 1.08 8.06 -8.80
N ILE A 27 2.26 8.00 -8.21
CA ILE A 27 2.54 8.57 -6.89
C ILE A 27 3.09 9.99 -7.04
N ALA A 28 2.56 10.95 -6.31
CA ALA A 28 3.19 12.26 -6.16
C ALA A 28 3.90 12.33 -4.81
N ILE A 29 5.14 12.83 -4.78
CA ILE A 29 5.86 13.12 -3.53
C ILE A 29 5.88 14.63 -3.31
N VAL A 30 5.42 15.06 -2.14
CA VAL A 30 5.48 16.43 -1.64
C VAL A 30 6.28 16.39 -0.35
N THR A 31 7.48 16.98 -0.33
CA THR A 31 8.41 16.86 0.80
C THR A 31 9.02 18.19 1.21
N GLN A 32 8.97 18.47 2.51
CA GLN A 32 9.64 19.62 3.09
C GLN A 32 11.18 19.43 3.10
N SER A 33 11.66 18.20 3.32
CA SER A 33 13.09 17.89 3.33
C SER A 33 13.60 17.52 1.95
N GLY A 34 14.58 18.28 1.45
CA GLY A 34 15.22 18.03 0.16
C GLY A 34 16.10 16.78 0.16
N ALA A 35 16.89 16.57 1.21
CA ALA A 35 17.75 15.39 1.36
C ALA A 35 16.91 14.11 1.47
N PHE A 36 15.85 14.13 2.29
CA PHE A 36 14.90 13.03 2.36
C PHE A 36 14.22 12.80 1.01
N GLY A 37 13.82 13.86 0.32
CA GLY A 37 13.19 13.77 -1.01
C GLY A 37 14.07 13.05 -2.03
N ALA A 38 15.37 13.36 -2.07
CA ALA A 38 16.33 12.69 -2.93
C ALA A 38 16.44 11.19 -2.59
N ALA A 39 16.54 10.85 -1.30
CA ALA A 39 16.57 9.46 -0.84
C ALA A 39 15.25 8.72 -1.13
N ALA A 40 14.11 9.40 -1.06
CA ALA A 40 12.81 8.83 -1.38
C ALA A 40 12.68 8.47 -2.87
N LEU A 41 13.22 9.29 -3.77
CA LEU A 41 13.29 8.97 -5.19
C LEU A 41 14.15 7.73 -5.45
N ASP A 42 15.29 7.63 -4.76
CA ASP A 42 16.15 6.44 -4.85
C ASP A 42 15.43 5.18 -4.35
N TYR A 43 14.80 5.25 -3.18
CA TYR A 43 14.02 4.17 -2.60
C TYR A 43 12.90 3.68 -3.54
N LEU A 44 12.08 4.58 -4.07
CA LEU A 44 11.00 4.22 -4.99
C LEU A 44 11.54 3.63 -6.30
N SER A 45 12.67 4.15 -6.81
CA SER A 45 13.33 3.58 -7.98
C SER A 45 13.78 2.14 -7.71
N GLY A 46 14.39 1.86 -6.56
CA GLY A 46 14.78 0.51 -6.13
C GLY A 46 13.59 -0.43 -5.96
N LYS A 47 12.46 0.06 -5.45
CA LYS A 47 11.20 -0.69 -5.34
C LYS A 47 10.40 -0.75 -6.65
N GLN A 48 10.93 -0.22 -7.75
CA GLN A 48 10.28 -0.13 -9.06
C GLN A 48 8.91 0.59 -9.03
N MET A 49 8.72 1.48 -8.07
CA MET A 49 7.52 2.29 -7.90
C MET A 49 7.65 3.58 -8.70
N GLY A 50 6.64 3.87 -9.54
CA GLY A 50 6.68 5.01 -10.44
C GLY A 50 6.14 6.30 -9.82
N VAL A 51 6.79 7.42 -10.13
CA VAL A 51 6.43 8.75 -9.63
C VAL A 51 5.80 9.60 -10.75
N SER A 52 4.65 10.19 -10.46
CA SER A 52 3.94 11.15 -11.30
C SER A 52 4.53 12.56 -11.21
N LYS A 53 4.82 13.02 -9.98
CA LYS A 53 5.42 14.32 -9.65
C LYS A 53 6.24 14.25 -8.38
N PHE A 54 7.22 15.13 -8.28
CA PHE A 54 8.05 15.32 -7.10
C PHE A 54 8.18 16.80 -6.86
N VAL A 55 7.88 17.22 -5.65
CA VAL A 55 7.97 18.62 -5.22
C VAL A 55 8.71 18.66 -3.89
N SER A 56 9.88 19.28 -3.90
CA SER A 56 10.56 19.67 -2.66
C SER A 56 10.37 21.17 -2.47
N PHE A 57 9.75 21.55 -1.36
CA PHE A 57 9.31 22.93 -1.12
C PHE A 57 10.07 23.62 0.03
N GLY A 58 10.96 22.89 0.71
CA GLY A 58 11.99 23.45 1.61
C GLY A 58 11.41 24.41 2.66
N ASN A 59 11.86 25.67 2.60
CA ASN A 59 11.50 26.71 3.55
C ASN A 59 10.04 27.18 3.44
N LYS A 60 9.29 26.77 2.41
CA LYS A 60 7.86 27.08 2.27
C LYS A 60 7.58 28.60 2.21
N ALA A 61 8.48 29.35 1.56
CA ALA A 61 8.47 30.82 1.60
C ALA A 61 7.30 31.49 0.85
N ASP A 62 6.69 30.78 -0.09
CA ASP A 62 5.59 31.27 -0.92
C ASP A 62 4.55 30.15 -1.08
N ILE A 63 4.78 29.21 -2.00
CA ILE A 63 3.88 28.09 -2.25
C ILE A 63 3.79 27.15 -1.03
N THR A 64 2.59 27.01 -0.51
CA THR A 64 2.28 26.21 0.68
C THR A 64 1.94 24.76 0.34
N ALA A 65 2.03 23.88 1.36
CA ALA A 65 1.57 22.49 1.26
C ALA A 65 0.11 22.39 0.80
N SER A 66 -0.76 23.30 1.24
CA SER A 66 -2.17 23.34 0.86
C SER A 66 -2.34 23.58 -0.65
N GLU A 67 -1.66 24.57 -1.21
CA GLU A 67 -1.73 24.88 -2.64
C GLU A 67 -1.20 23.71 -3.50
N MET A 68 -0.13 23.06 -3.06
CA MET A 68 0.38 21.86 -3.74
C MET A 68 -0.64 20.72 -3.73
N LEU A 69 -1.30 20.47 -2.60
CA LEU A 69 -2.34 19.45 -2.50
C LEU A 69 -3.56 19.79 -3.37
N GLU A 70 -3.96 21.06 -3.42
CA GLU A 70 -5.06 21.51 -4.27
C GLU A 70 -4.71 21.37 -5.76
N TYR A 71 -3.48 21.69 -6.17
CA TYR A 71 -3.01 21.41 -7.52
C TYR A 71 -3.05 19.91 -7.84
N LEU A 72 -2.54 19.06 -6.93
CA LEU A 72 -2.50 17.62 -7.12
C LEU A 72 -3.88 16.96 -7.15
N LEU A 73 -4.91 17.58 -6.56
CA LEU A 73 -6.31 17.14 -6.70
C LEU A 73 -6.71 17.03 -8.18
N PHE A 74 -6.32 18.01 -8.98
CA PHE A 74 -6.74 18.12 -10.38
C PHE A 74 -5.75 17.49 -11.38
N ASP A 75 -4.56 17.05 -10.95
CA ASP A 75 -3.61 16.39 -11.85
C ASP A 75 -4.08 14.97 -12.23
N PRO A 76 -4.37 14.67 -13.50
CA PRO A 76 -4.89 13.35 -13.89
C PRO A 76 -3.87 12.21 -13.72
N LYS A 77 -2.56 12.52 -13.62
CA LYS A 77 -1.50 11.52 -13.49
C LYS A 77 -1.30 11.05 -12.05
N THR A 78 -1.50 11.93 -11.07
CA THR A 78 -1.41 11.59 -9.64
C THR A 78 -2.66 10.87 -9.15
N GLN A 79 -2.46 9.72 -8.50
CA GLN A 79 -3.49 8.93 -7.82
C GLN A 79 -3.26 8.82 -6.31
N VAL A 80 -2.01 8.83 -5.86
CA VAL A 80 -1.63 8.78 -4.43
C VAL A 80 -0.65 9.89 -4.14
N ILE A 81 -0.78 10.53 -2.97
CA ILE A 81 0.09 11.62 -2.55
C ILE A 81 0.85 11.20 -1.29
N LEU A 82 2.18 11.12 -1.41
CA LEU A 82 3.12 10.99 -0.30
C LEU A 82 3.50 12.38 0.20
N PHE A 83 3.21 12.67 1.46
CA PHE A 83 3.44 13.97 2.09
C PHE A 83 4.40 13.87 3.28
N TYR A 84 5.62 14.38 3.12
CA TYR A 84 6.58 14.49 4.21
C TYR A 84 6.57 15.92 4.78
N ALA A 85 6.35 16.04 6.09
CA ALA A 85 6.28 17.33 6.75
C ALA A 85 7.05 17.36 8.08
N GLU A 86 7.79 18.45 8.28
CA GLU A 86 8.40 18.80 9.57
C GLU A 86 7.42 19.67 10.37
N SER A 87 6.72 20.60 9.69
CA SER A 87 5.66 21.44 10.26
C SER A 87 4.60 21.84 9.22
N ILE A 88 3.36 22.07 9.68
CA ILE A 88 2.28 22.66 8.88
C ILE A 88 1.87 23.98 9.55
N ASP A 89 1.99 25.09 8.83
CA ASP A 89 1.81 26.42 9.42
C ASP A 89 0.32 26.80 9.49
N ASN A 90 -0.37 26.83 8.34
CA ASN A 90 -1.81 27.10 8.29
C ASN A 90 -2.64 25.80 8.41
N GLY A 91 -2.77 25.29 9.63
CA GLY A 91 -3.46 24.02 9.89
C GLY A 91 -4.93 23.99 9.45
N ARG A 92 -5.67 25.11 9.55
CA ARG A 92 -7.10 25.16 9.16
C ARG A 92 -7.28 25.06 7.64
N GLU A 93 -6.45 25.79 6.90
CA GLU A 93 -6.42 25.73 5.45
C GLU A 93 -5.99 24.34 4.97
N PHE A 94 -4.91 23.79 5.55
CA PHE A 94 -4.45 22.44 5.26
C PHE A 94 -5.57 21.42 5.46
N MET A 95 -6.27 21.46 6.60
CA MET A 95 -7.39 20.55 6.85
C MET A 95 -8.54 20.71 5.85
N THR A 96 -8.82 21.94 5.43
CA THR A 96 -9.87 22.23 4.43
C THR A 96 -9.51 21.63 3.07
N VAL A 97 -8.28 21.84 2.61
CA VAL A 97 -7.81 21.29 1.33
C VAL A 97 -7.63 19.78 1.40
N ALA A 98 -6.95 19.27 2.42
CA ALA A 98 -6.70 17.84 2.61
C ALA A 98 -8.02 17.06 2.61
N ARG A 99 -9.08 17.55 3.28
CA ARG A 99 -10.40 16.93 3.26
C ARG A 99 -10.98 16.81 1.85
N LYS A 100 -10.85 17.83 1.00
CA LYS A 100 -11.32 17.75 -0.39
C LYS A 100 -10.52 16.73 -1.19
N VAL A 101 -9.21 16.72 -0.97
CA VAL A 101 -8.27 15.86 -1.70
C VAL A 101 -8.48 14.40 -1.34
N THR A 102 -8.54 14.06 -0.06
CA THR A 102 -8.65 12.67 0.43
C THR A 102 -9.94 11.97 0.01
N LEU A 103 -10.99 12.71 -0.36
CA LEU A 103 -12.20 12.10 -0.95
C LEU A 103 -11.98 11.59 -2.37
N LYS A 104 -10.94 12.04 -3.07
CA LYS A 104 -10.64 11.68 -4.47
C LYS A 104 -9.29 11.01 -4.66
N LYS A 105 -8.31 11.30 -3.80
CA LYS A 105 -6.94 10.78 -3.85
C LYS A 105 -6.40 10.63 -2.43
N PRO A 106 -5.94 9.44 -2.01
CA PRO A 106 -5.39 9.26 -0.69
C PRO A 106 -4.12 10.10 -0.49
N ILE A 107 -3.98 10.62 0.73
CA ILE A 107 -2.76 11.29 1.20
C ILE A 107 -2.17 10.41 2.30
N VAL A 108 -0.93 9.96 2.12
CA VAL A 108 -0.13 9.32 3.15
C VAL A 108 0.86 10.35 3.69
N ALA A 109 0.85 10.61 5.00
CA ALA A 109 1.68 11.61 5.64
C ALA A 109 2.72 11.00 6.57
N LEU A 110 4.00 11.34 6.36
CA LEU A 110 5.08 11.11 7.32
C LEU A 110 5.39 12.43 8.04
N LYS A 111 4.77 12.61 9.21
CA LYS A 111 5.05 13.74 10.11
C LYS A 111 6.19 13.36 11.06
N VAL A 112 7.34 14.02 10.93
CA VAL A 112 8.49 13.82 11.81
C VAL A 112 8.42 14.72 13.05
N GLY A 113 9.34 14.55 14.00
CA GLY A 113 9.32 15.30 15.26
C GLY A 113 8.21 14.85 16.22
N LYS A 114 7.99 13.54 16.33
CA LYS A 114 6.85 12.94 17.06
C LYS A 114 7.03 12.94 18.58
N SER A 115 8.27 12.85 19.06
CA SER A 115 8.64 12.91 20.48
C SER A 115 9.16 14.30 20.84
N ASP A 116 9.19 14.65 22.12
CA ASP A 116 9.75 15.92 22.57
C ASP A 116 11.20 16.13 22.08
N ALA A 117 12.00 15.07 22.05
CA ALA A 117 13.36 15.13 21.53
C ALA A 117 13.40 15.37 20.01
N GLY A 118 12.55 14.67 19.25
CA GLY A 118 12.45 14.88 17.80
C GLY A 118 11.86 16.25 17.45
N ALA A 119 10.90 16.72 18.23
CA ALA A 119 10.29 18.03 18.12
C ALA A 119 11.34 19.14 18.31
N ARG A 120 12.16 19.06 19.37
CA ARG A 120 13.29 19.97 19.58
C ARG A 120 14.30 19.93 18.43
N ALA A 121 14.61 18.74 17.91
CA ALA A 121 15.53 18.61 16.77
C ALA A 121 14.98 19.28 15.50
N ALA A 122 13.69 19.11 15.21
CA ALA A 122 13.02 19.74 14.08
C ALA A 122 12.92 21.28 14.25
N GLU A 123 12.69 21.76 15.47
CA GLU A 123 12.66 23.18 15.79
C GLU A 123 14.03 23.82 15.55
N SER A 124 15.12 23.22 16.03
CA SER A 124 16.49 23.69 15.74
C SER A 124 16.83 23.65 14.24
N HIS A 125 16.26 22.71 13.48
CA HIS A 125 16.49 22.56 12.05
C HIS A 125 15.75 23.61 11.21
N THR A 126 14.54 23.98 11.61
CA THR A 126 13.64 24.83 10.81
C THR A 126 13.42 26.22 11.39
N GLY A 127 13.77 26.44 12.65
CA GLY A 127 13.38 27.63 13.41
C GLY A 127 11.88 27.73 13.71
N SER A 128 11.09 26.66 13.47
CA SER A 128 9.65 26.65 13.71
C SER A 128 9.27 25.88 14.98
N ILE A 129 8.36 26.43 15.78
CA ILE A 129 7.87 25.79 17.01
C ILE A 129 7.21 24.46 16.64
N ALA A 130 7.70 23.37 17.23
CA ALA A 130 7.14 22.06 17.01
C ALA A 130 5.74 21.94 17.65
N GLY A 131 4.71 21.76 16.80
CA GLY A 131 3.34 21.53 17.27
C GLY A 131 3.16 20.15 17.91
N SER A 132 2.16 20.01 18.78
CA SER A 132 1.85 18.75 19.48
C SER A 132 1.55 17.61 18.50
N ASP A 133 2.26 16.49 18.65
CA ASP A 133 2.10 15.32 17.77
C ASP A 133 0.69 14.72 17.82
N MET A 134 0.04 14.75 19.00
CA MET A 134 -1.34 14.28 19.16
C MET A 134 -2.34 15.14 18.39
N LEU A 135 -2.09 16.45 18.27
CA LEU A 135 -2.93 17.34 17.46
C LEU A 135 -2.80 17.00 15.98
N TYR A 136 -1.59 16.72 15.48
CA TYR A 136 -1.39 16.26 14.10
C TYR A 136 -2.12 14.94 13.84
N SER A 137 -1.99 13.94 14.73
CA SER A 137 -2.73 12.67 14.61
C SER A 137 -4.24 12.88 14.53
N SER A 138 -4.78 13.71 15.42
CA SER A 138 -6.22 13.98 15.47
C SER A 138 -6.70 14.74 14.24
N ALA A 139 -5.95 15.76 13.80
CA ALA A 139 -6.24 16.54 12.60
C ALA A 139 -6.26 15.66 11.35
N PHE A 140 -5.21 14.85 11.14
CA PHE A 140 -5.10 13.94 10.00
C PHE A 140 -6.26 12.95 9.94
N LYS A 141 -6.60 12.33 11.08
CA LYS A 141 -7.74 11.40 11.17
C LYS A 141 -9.08 12.05 10.81
N GLN A 142 -9.29 13.32 11.16
CA GLN A 142 -10.53 14.04 10.83
C GLN A 142 -10.70 14.31 9.34
N VAL A 143 -9.59 14.44 8.60
CA VAL A 143 -9.58 14.80 7.17
C VAL A 143 -9.18 13.63 6.26
N GLY A 144 -9.02 12.42 6.80
CA GLY A 144 -8.71 11.23 6.02
C GLY A 144 -7.26 11.14 5.52
N VAL A 145 -6.35 11.92 6.10
CA VAL A 145 -4.92 11.75 5.85
C VAL A 145 -4.44 10.52 6.62
N LEU A 146 -3.85 9.57 5.91
CA LEU A 146 -3.34 8.33 6.46
C LEU A 146 -1.93 8.59 7.00
N ARG A 147 -1.71 8.41 8.30
CA ARG A 147 -0.43 8.75 8.93
C ARG A 147 0.50 7.54 8.95
N ALA A 148 1.71 7.67 8.39
CA ALA A 148 2.75 6.66 8.45
C ALA A 148 3.54 6.71 9.78
N ALA A 149 3.84 5.54 10.33
CA ALA A 149 4.60 5.40 11.57
C ALA A 149 6.11 5.63 11.35
N ASP A 150 6.61 5.20 10.21
CA ASP A 150 8.02 5.18 9.85
C ASP A 150 8.18 5.20 8.32
N LEU A 151 9.42 5.08 7.86
CA LEU A 151 9.76 5.14 6.44
C LEU A 151 9.19 3.96 5.65
N GLU A 152 9.26 2.76 6.21
CA GLU A 152 8.77 1.54 5.57
C GLU A 152 7.25 1.62 5.37
N SER A 153 6.52 1.94 6.44
CA SER A 153 5.07 2.17 6.37
C SER A 153 4.73 3.27 5.36
N PHE A 154 5.53 4.33 5.26
CA PHE A 154 5.29 5.42 4.32
C PHE A 154 5.28 4.95 2.86
N PHE A 155 6.15 4.01 2.50
CA PHE A 155 6.28 3.47 1.13
C PHE A 155 5.51 2.15 0.89
N ASP A 156 5.04 1.49 1.94
CA ASP A 156 4.18 0.31 1.80
C ASP A 156 2.71 0.74 1.65
N MET A 157 2.32 1.81 2.36
CA MET A 157 0.96 2.34 2.30
C MET A 157 0.61 2.87 0.91
N ASP A 158 1.49 3.64 0.27
CA ASP A 158 1.22 4.16 -1.08
C ASP A 158 1.18 3.07 -2.13
N LYS A 159 2.02 2.05 -2.01
CA LYS A 159 1.99 0.88 -2.88
C LYS A 159 0.63 0.18 -2.82
N ALA A 160 0.06 -0.04 -1.63
CA ALA A 160 -1.29 -0.58 -1.48
C ALA A 160 -2.32 0.30 -2.23
N LEU A 161 -2.31 1.60 -1.93
CA LEU A 161 -3.29 2.58 -2.42
C LEU A 161 -3.18 2.86 -3.92
N ALA A 162 -1.99 2.68 -4.50
CA ALA A 162 -1.74 2.88 -5.92
C ALA A 162 -2.28 1.72 -6.77
N PHE A 163 -2.24 0.49 -6.24
CA PHE A 163 -2.54 -0.72 -6.99
C PHE A 163 -3.91 -1.33 -6.70
N GLN A 164 -4.50 -1.04 -5.55
CA GLN A 164 -5.77 -1.63 -5.12
C GLN A 164 -6.83 -0.58 -4.77
N SER A 165 -8.09 -0.96 -4.95
CA SER A 165 -9.22 -0.15 -4.47
C SER A 165 -9.26 -0.16 -2.94
N PRO A 166 -9.83 0.89 -2.32
CA PRO A 166 -10.14 0.87 -0.89
C PRO A 166 -11.12 -0.26 -0.56
N VAL A 167 -11.12 -0.69 0.71
CA VAL A 167 -11.94 -1.82 1.19
C VAL A 167 -13.01 -1.31 2.17
N ASP A 168 -14.27 -1.75 2.00
CA ASP A 168 -15.45 -1.25 2.71
C ASP A 168 -15.84 -2.03 3.97
N GLY A 169 -14.94 -2.86 4.46
CA GLY A 169 -15.08 -3.62 5.70
C GLY A 169 -13.74 -4.20 6.13
N ASN A 170 -13.68 -4.77 7.34
CA ASN A 170 -12.45 -5.26 7.93
C ASN A 170 -12.39 -6.78 8.07
N ASN A 171 -13.28 -7.55 7.44
CA ASN A 171 -13.19 -9.00 7.44
C ASN A 171 -12.24 -9.46 6.33
N ILE A 172 -11.08 -9.99 6.72
CA ILE A 172 -10.00 -10.35 5.80
C ILE A 172 -9.83 -11.85 5.75
N ALA A 173 -9.70 -12.38 4.55
CA ALA A 173 -9.33 -13.77 4.32
C ALA A 173 -7.84 -13.89 4.06
N ILE A 174 -7.22 -14.89 4.65
CA ILE A 174 -5.81 -15.20 4.44
C ILE A 174 -5.73 -16.57 3.78
N ILE A 175 -4.90 -16.69 2.74
CA ILE A 175 -4.56 -17.96 2.11
C ILE A 175 -3.05 -18.08 1.99
N THR A 176 -2.53 -19.25 2.34
CA THR A 176 -1.11 -19.52 2.44
C THR A 176 -0.78 -20.93 1.99
N ASP A 177 0.47 -21.16 1.61
CA ASP A 177 1.10 -22.47 1.44
C ASP A 177 1.92 -22.90 2.67
N ALA A 178 2.10 -21.98 3.63
CA ALA A 178 2.87 -22.18 4.85
C ALA A 178 2.16 -21.62 6.09
N GLY A 179 1.94 -22.46 7.09
CA GLY A 179 1.24 -22.09 8.33
C GLY A 179 1.92 -21.01 9.17
N GLY A 180 3.26 -21.02 9.28
CA GLY A 180 4.01 -20.04 10.10
C GLY A 180 3.75 -18.58 9.68
N PRO A 181 4.05 -18.19 8.43
CA PRO A 181 3.71 -16.87 7.90
C PRO A 181 2.21 -16.54 7.96
N GLY A 182 1.36 -17.57 7.82
CA GLY A 182 -0.09 -17.42 8.01
C GLY A 182 -0.44 -16.92 9.42
N ILE A 183 0.15 -17.51 10.45
CA ILE A 183 -0.05 -17.10 11.86
C ILE A 183 0.46 -15.66 12.09
N MET A 184 1.67 -15.34 11.60
CA MET A 184 2.23 -13.98 11.70
C MET A 184 1.30 -12.92 11.08
N THR A 185 0.71 -13.25 9.92
CA THR A 185 -0.26 -12.38 9.25
C THR A 185 -1.52 -12.19 10.08
N VAL A 186 -2.02 -13.24 10.73
CA VAL A 186 -3.20 -13.17 11.60
C VAL A 186 -2.94 -12.24 12.78
N ASP A 187 -1.81 -12.40 13.46
CA ASP A 187 -1.44 -11.58 14.62
C ASP A 187 -1.36 -10.11 14.24
N GLU A 188 -0.70 -9.78 13.11
CA GLU A 188 -0.61 -8.40 12.64
C GLU A 188 -1.98 -7.87 12.16
N CYS A 189 -2.79 -8.67 11.48
CA CYS A 189 -4.15 -8.28 11.10
C CYS A 189 -4.95 -7.84 12.33
N VAL A 190 -4.93 -8.64 13.40
CA VAL A 190 -5.63 -8.32 14.65
C VAL A 190 -5.05 -7.06 15.30
N ALA A 191 -3.72 -6.91 15.33
CA ALA A 191 -3.06 -5.71 15.85
C ALA A 191 -3.46 -4.43 15.11
N GLN A 192 -3.71 -4.53 13.81
CA GLN A 192 -4.18 -3.43 12.95
C GLN A 192 -5.71 -3.22 12.98
N GLY A 193 -6.46 -4.00 13.78
CA GLY A 193 -7.92 -3.91 13.90
C GLY A 193 -8.71 -4.59 12.77
N LEU A 194 -8.06 -5.49 12.03
CA LEU A 194 -8.69 -6.35 11.04
C LEU A 194 -9.24 -7.61 11.70
N ASN A 195 -10.32 -8.14 11.11
CA ASN A 195 -10.99 -9.34 11.57
C ASN A 195 -10.59 -10.53 10.70
N VAL A 196 -9.97 -11.54 11.30
CA VAL A 196 -9.74 -12.85 10.66
C VAL A 196 -10.77 -13.84 11.21
N LYS A 197 -12.02 -13.71 10.75
CA LYS A 197 -13.13 -14.55 11.24
C LYS A 197 -13.08 -15.92 10.60
N LYS A 198 -13.55 -16.93 11.35
CA LYS A 198 -13.94 -18.22 10.79
C LYS A 198 -14.94 -17.99 9.66
N PHE A 199 -14.72 -18.65 8.52
CA PHE A 199 -15.63 -18.55 7.38
C PHE A 199 -17.02 -19.12 7.69
N SER A 200 -17.98 -18.71 6.87
CA SER A 200 -19.33 -19.27 6.87
C SER A 200 -19.33 -20.79 6.61
N GLU A 201 -20.38 -21.48 7.06
CA GLU A 201 -20.53 -22.92 6.80
C GLU A 201 -20.56 -23.24 5.29
N GLU A 202 -21.11 -22.33 4.47
CA GLU A 202 -21.12 -22.46 3.01
C GLU A 202 -19.70 -22.46 2.43
N THR A 203 -18.87 -21.49 2.82
CA THR A 203 -17.48 -21.38 2.37
C THR A 203 -16.66 -22.59 2.82
N ILE A 204 -16.83 -23.02 4.08
CA ILE A 204 -16.21 -24.24 4.62
C ILE A 204 -16.62 -25.46 3.78
N ALA A 205 -17.90 -25.59 3.42
CA ALA A 205 -18.39 -26.69 2.59
C ALA A 205 -17.82 -26.68 1.17
N LYS A 206 -17.63 -25.49 0.56
CA LYS A 206 -16.95 -25.35 -0.75
C LYS A 206 -15.51 -25.87 -0.68
N PHE A 207 -14.75 -25.52 0.37
CA PHE A 207 -13.40 -26.05 0.57
C PHE A 207 -13.40 -27.56 0.81
N GLU A 208 -14.30 -28.09 1.63
CA GLU A 208 -14.44 -29.54 1.85
C GLU A 208 -14.74 -30.29 0.55
N LYS A 209 -15.57 -29.72 -0.33
CA LYS A 209 -15.81 -30.27 -1.68
C LYS A 209 -14.53 -30.33 -2.51
N LEU A 210 -13.65 -29.33 -2.44
CA LEU A 210 -12.35 -29.37 -3.12
C LEU A 210 -11.42 -30.44 -2.53
N LYS A 211 -11.36 -30.58 -1.19
CA LYS A 211 -10.58 -31.64 -0.52
C LYS A 211 -11.05 -33.02 -0.94
N ASN A 212 -12.35 -33.27 -0.92
CA ASN A 212 -12.96 -34.55 -1.29
C ASN A 212 -12.70 -34.91 -2.75
N LYS A 213 -12.69 -33.92 -3.64
CA LYS A 213 -12.34 -34.09 -5.07
C LYS A 213 -10.83 -34.11 -5.33
N ARG A 214 -9.99 -34.05 -4.29
CA ARG A 214 -8.52 -33.95 -4.39
C ARG A 214 -8.06 -32.79 -5.29
N LYS A 215 -8.84 -31.70 -5.29
CA LYS A 215 -8.51 -30.46 -6.02
C LYS A 215 -7.73 -29.47 -5.18
N ILE A 216 -7.60 -29.72 -3.88
CA ILE A 216 -6.64 -29.16 -2.93
C ILE A 216 -6.19 -30.29 -1.98
N PRO A 217 -5.10 -30.14 -1.20
CA PRO A 217 -4.63 -31.18 -0.28
C PRO A 217 -5.67 -31.52 0.80
N ARG A 218 -5.79 -32.81 1.15
CA ARG A 218 -6.78 -33.29 2.14
C ARG A 218 -6.53 -32.73 3.55
N PHE A 219 -5.28 -32.43 3.84
CA PHE A 219 -4.84 -31.91 5.14
C PHE A 219 -4.80 -30.38 5.19
N ALA A 220 -5.19 -29.70 4.10
CA ALA A 220 -5.30 -28.25 4.08
C ALA A 220 -6.30 -27.79 5.15
N THR A 221 -6.03 -26.66 5.80
CA THR A 221 -7.05 -26.02 6.63
C THR A 221 -8.10 -25.39 5.72
N ASN A 222 -9.36 -25.38 6.17
CA ASN A 222 -10.48 -24.72 5.52
C ASN A 222 -11.13 -23.68 6.44
N LEU A 223 -10.37 -23.25 7.44
CA LEU A 223 -10.69 -22.12 8.29
C LEU A 223 -9.91 -20.91 7.77
N ASN A 224 -10.06 -19.77 8.43
CA ASN A 224 -9.28 -18.58 8.13
C ASN A 224 -8.15 -18.48 9.17
N PRO A 225 -6.86 -18.60 8.79
CA PRO A 225 -6.30 -18.69 7.45
C PRO A 225 -6.46 -20.07 6.78
N VAL A 226 -6.57 -20.07 5.45
CA VAL A 226 -6.52 -21.27 4.59
C VAL A 226 -5.07 -21.63 4.32
N ASP A 227 -4.58 -22.71 4.92
CA ASP A 227 -3.25 -23.26 4.69
C ASP A 227 -3.37 -24.45 3.72
N LEU A 228 -2.93 -24.23 2.49
CA LEU A 228 -2.91 -25.22 1.43
C LEU A 228 -1.70 -26.15 1.50
N THR A 229 -0.78 -25.97 2.45
CA THR A 229 0.42 -26.77 2.70
C THR A 229 1.47 -26.74 1.57
N GLY A 230 2.67 -27.24 1.86
CA GLY A 230 3.81 -27.26 0.92
C GLY A 230 3.65 -28.12 -0.34
N SER A 231 2.52 -28.83 -0.51
CA SER A 231 2.22 -29.62 -1.71
C SER A 231 1.27 -28.93 -2.70
N VAL A 232 0.95 -27.66 -2.44
CA VAL A 232 0.05 -26.86 -3.26
C VAL A 232 0.61 -26.60 -4.66
N THR A 233 -0.27 -26.60 -5.66
CA THR A 233 0.04 -26.18 -7.04
C THR A 233 -0.63 -24.85 -7.36
N SER A 234 -0.21 -24.20 -8.45
CA SER A 234 -0.83 -22.97 -8.96
C SER A 234 -2.36 -23.11 -9.17
N GLU A 235 -2.82 -24.26 -9.68
CA GLU A 235 -4.26 -24.56 -9.86
C GLU A 235 -5.01 -24.70 -8.52
N MET A 236 -4.34 -25.22 -7.49
CA MET A 236 -4.91 -25.36 -6.14
C MET A 236 -5.09 -23.99 -5.49
N PHE A 237 -4.09 -23.11 -5.61
CA PHE A 237 -4.18 -21.71 -5.15
C PHE A 237 -5.32 -20.96 -5.83
N GLU A 238 -5.40 -21.04 -7.16
CA GLU A 238 -6.46 -20.40 -7.95
C GLU A 238 -7.86 -20.79 -7.44
N LYS A 239 -8.09 -22.08 -7.21
CA LYS A 239 -9.38 -22.58 -6.70
C LYS A 239 -9.67 -22.13 -5.28
N GLY A 240 -8.67 -22.11 -4.40
CA GLY A 240 -8.83 -21.63 -3.04
C GLY A 240 -9.20 -20.15 -3.01
N ILE A 241 -8.46 -19.33 -3.74
CA ILE A 241 -8.71 -17.89 -3.86
C ILE A 241 -10.07 -17.60 -4.50
N HIS A 242 -10.48 -18.38 -5.50
CA HIS A 242 -11.79 -18.24 -6.12
C HIS A 242 -12.95 -18.41 -5.11
N ILE A 243 -12.86 -19.37 -4.18
CA ILE A 243 -13.85 -19.51 -3.10
C ILE A 243 -13.89 -18.26 -2.22
N LEU A 244 -12.73 -17.70 -1.86
CA LEU A 244 -12.64 -16.49 -1.04
C LEU A 244 -13.22 -15.26 -1.75
N PHE A 245 -13.05 -15.18 -3.07
CA PHE A 245 -13.68 -14.13 -3.87
C PHE A 245 -15.20 -14.22 -3.89
N GLU A 246 -15.78 -15.42 -3.88
CA GLU A 246 -17.23 -15.63 -3.86
C GLU A 246 -17.90 -15.37 -2.50
N ASP A 247 -17.15 -15.44 -1.39
CA ASP A 247 -17.72 -15.29 -0.05
C ASP A 247 -18.13 -13.83 0.24
N PRO A 248 -19.42 -13.49 0.37
CA PRO A 248 -19.86 -12.12 0.56
C PRO A 248 -19.43 -11.49 1.90
N GLU A 249 -19.01 -12.28 2.89
CA GLU A 249 -18.56 -11.78 4.20
C GLU A 249 -17.10 -11.32 4.20
N ILE A 250 -16.34 -11.64 3.15
CA ILE A 250 -14.92 -11.29 3.00
C ILE A 250 -14.78 -9.99 2.21
N ASN A 251 -14.12 -8.98 2.78
CA ASN A 251 -13.90 -7.68 2.15
C ASN A 251 -12.56 -7.60 1.41
N GLY A 252 -11.53 -8.30 1.88
CA GLY A 252 -10.19 -8.30 1.28
C GLY A 252 -9.46 -9.63 1.49
N ILE A 253 -8.46 -9.91 0.65
CA ILE A 253 -7.72 -11.17 0.65
C ILE A 253 -6.21 -10.88 0.76
N ILE A 254 -5.53 -11.58 1.68
CA ILE A 254 -4.07 -11.61 1.77
C ILE A 254 -3.59 -12.97 1.24
N VAL A 255 -2.73 -12.94 0.22
CA VAL A 255 -2.15 -14.13 -0.41
C VAL A 255 -0.70 -14.27 0.00
N LEU A 256 -0.37 -15.38 0.64
CA LEU A 256 0.99 -15.78 0.96
C LEU A 256 1.34 -16.95 0.05
N GLY A 257 2.28 -16.75 -0.86
CA GLY A 257 2.73 -17.80 -1.77
C GLY A 257 4.25 -17.81 -1.80
N LEU A 258 4.85 -18.70 -1.01
CA LEU A 258 6.30 -18.75 -0.89
C LEU A 258 6.92 -19.43 -2.10
N HIS A 259 7.95 -18.79 -2.66
CA HIS A 259 8.66 -19.30 -3.84
C HIS A 259 9.51 -20.59 -3.70
N PRO A 260 9.87 -21.15 -2.51
CA PRO A 260 10.71 -22.34 -2.47
C PRO A 260 9.95 -23.65 -2.76
N LEU A 261 8.63 -23.62 -3.03
CA LEU A 261 7.84 -24.83 -3.26
C LEU A 261 7.92 -25.32 -4.71
N PRO A 262 8.43 -26.54 -4.98
CA PRO A 262 8.61 -27.02 -6.35
C PRO A 262 7.32 -27.14 -7.18
N ALA A 263 6.17 -27.33 -6.54
CA ALA A 263 4.88 -27.52 -7.21
C ALA A 263 4.14 -26.20 -7.46
N LEU A 264 4.53 -25.11 -6.79
CA LEU A 264 4.01 -23.77 -6.99
C LEU A 264 4.90 -23.06 -8.01
N GLN A 265 4.39 -22.94 -9.23
CA GLN A 265 5.13 -22.33 -10.34
C GLN A 265 4.76 -20.86 -10.45
N GLU A 266 5.63 -20.02 -11.01
CA GLU A 266 5.43 -18.56 -11.12
C GLU A 266 4.09 -18.15 -11.79
N ASP A 267 3.48 -19.05 -12.58
CA ASP A 267 2.17 -18.86 -13.21
C ASP A 267 1.03 -18.66 -12.20
N PHE A 268 1.22 -19.03 -10.92
CA PHE A 268 0.24 -18.76 -9.87
C PHE A 268 -0.05 -17.26 -9.73
N VAL A 269 0.97 -16.42 -9.90
CA VAL A 269 0.84 -14.96 -9.83
C VAL A 269 -0.14 -14.47 -10.91
N ASP A 270 0.02 -14.96 -12.14
CA ASP A 270 -0.85 -14.60 -13.26
C ASP A 270 -2.29 -15.09 -13.03
N ARG A 271 -2.46 -16.31 -12.51
CA ARG A 271 -3.77 -16.87 -12.17
C ARG A 271 -4.51 -16.03 -11.14
N VAL A 272 -3.82 -15.60 -10.08
CA VAL A 272 -4.38 -14.70 -9.06
C VAL A 272 -4.76 -13.36 -9.70
N ALA A 273 -3.90 -12.79 -10.53
CA ALA A 273 -4.18 -11.55 -11.24
C ALA A 273 -5.42 -11.66 -12.15
N GLU A 274 -5.60 -12.76 -12.89
CA GLU A 274 -6.79 -12.97 -13.72
C GLU A 274 -8.07 -13.04 -12.88
N LEU A 275 -8.04 -13.63 -11.68
CA LEU A 275 -9.19 -13.62 -10.77
C LEU A 275 -9.52 -12.21 -10.30
N THR A 276 -8.53 -11.38 -9.96
CA THR A 276 -8.77 -9.98 -9.54
C THR A 276 -9.40 -9.10 -10.62
N LYS A 277 -9.38 -9.53 -11.89
CA LYS A 277 -10.09 -8.83 -12.97
C LYS A 277 -11.59 -9.13 -12.99
N LYS A 278 -11.99 -10.27 -12.43
CA LYS A 278 -13.39 -10.75 -12.42
C LYS A 278 -14.15 -10.30 -11.17
N TYR A 279 -13.44 -10.05 -10.08
CA TYR A 279 -14.01 -9.73 -8.78
C TYR A 279 -13.56 -8.36 -8.28
N ASN A 280 -14.44 -7.68 -7.55
CA ASN A 280 -14.17 -6.37 -6.96
C ASN A 280 -13.79 -6.49 -5.48
N LYS A 281 -12.76 -7.27 -5.17
CA LYS A 281 -12.17 -7.35 -3.83
C LYS A 281 -10.68 -7.10 -3.91
N SER A 282 -10.17 -6.33 -2.96
CA SER A 282 -8.75 -5.98 -2.94
C SER A 282 -7.90 -7.17 -2.49
N VAL A 283 -6.76 -7.33 -3.15
CA VAL A 283 -5.80 -8.38 -2.86
C VAL A 283 -4.44 -7.76 -2.60
N VAL A 284 -3.78 -8.23 -1.55
CA VAL A 284 -2.36 -7.98 -1.30
C VAL A 284 -1.62 -9.31 -1.24
N ALA A 285 -0.35 -9.32 -1.62
CA ALA A 285 0.46 -10.52 -1.64
C ALA A 285 1.67 -10.39 -0.70
N CYS A 286 2.24 -11.52 -0.29
CA CYS A 286 3.54 -11.56 0.37
C CYS A 286 4.30 -12.81 -0.07
N ASP A 287 5.59 -12.61 -0.31
CA ASP A 287 6.57 -13.66 -0.56
C ASP A 287 7.84 -13.33 0.25
N VAL A 288 8.15 -14.20 1.19
CA VAL A 288 9.23 -13.99 2.16
C VAL A 288 10.56 -14.42 1.55
N GLY A 289 11.49 -13.48 1.46
CA GLY A 289 12.85 -13.71 1.00
C GLY A 289 13.46 -12.50 0.31
N GLU A 290 14.78 -12.51 0.13
CA GLU A 290 15.50 -11.43 -0.56
C GLU A 290 16.44 -11.92 -1.66
N THR A 291 16.29 -13.17 -2.07
CA THR A 291 16.97 -13.68 -3.27
C THR A 291 16.34 -13.09 -4.54
N GLU A 292 17.02 -13.24 -5.68
CA GLU A 292 16.49 -12.80 -6.98
C GLU A 292 15.11 -13.40 -7.29
N MET A 293 14.85 -14.63 -6.84
CA MET A 293 13.55 -15.29 -7.01
C MET A 293 12.44 -14.56 -6.24
N ALA A 294 12.67 -14.25 -4.95
CA ALA A 294 11.70 -13.54 -4.14
C ALA A 294 11.42 -12.11 -4.68
N LEU A 295 12.48 -11.45 -5.15
CA LEU A 295 12.37 -10.15 -5.81
C LEU A 295 11.59 -10.24 -7.14
N HIS A 296 11.80 -11.31 -7.90
CA HIS A 296 11.10 -11.56 -9.17
C HIS A 296 9.60 -11.76 -8.94
N ILE A 297 9.22 -12.64 -8.01
CA ILE A 297 7.81 -12.92 -7.69
C ILE A 297 7.09 -11.66 -7.20
N ARG A 298 7.67 -10.94 -6.23
CA ARG A 298 7.09 -9.68 -5.72
C ARG A 298 6.95 -8.64 -6.85
N SER A 299 7.97 -8.49 -7.69
CA SER A 299 7.92 -7.58 -8.85
C SER A 299 6.85 -7.98 -9.87
N ARG A 300 6.60 -9.28 -10.06
CA ARG A 300 5.56 -9.77 -10.98
C ARG A 300 4.16 -9.44 -10.46
N PHE A 301 3.90 -9.66 -9.18
CA PHE A 301 2.66 -9.23 -8.53
C PHE A 301 2.43 -7.73 -8.71
N ASP A 302 3.45 -6.91 -8.44
CA ASP A 302 3.36 -5.45 -8.54
C ASP A 302 3.03 -4.99 -9.97
N LYS A 303 3.67 -5.58 -10.98
CA LYS A 303 3.38 -5.30 -12.40
C LYS A 303 1.96 -5.67 -12.82
N LEU A 304 1.37 -6.65 -12.15
CA LEU A 304 -0.03 -7.07 -12.36
C LEU A 304 -1.01 -6.27 -11.49
N GLY A 305 -0.52 -5.28 -10.74
CA GLY A 305 -1.31 -4.40 -9.90
C GLY A 305 -1.76 -5.06 -8.60
N ILE A 306 -1.06 -6.08 -8.11
CA ILE A 306 -1.25 -6.67 -6.78
C ILE A 306 -0.03 -6.25 -5.94
N PRO A 307 -0.19 -5.42 -4.91
CA PRO A 307 0.94 -5.01 -4.10
C PRO A 307 1.50 -6.20 -3.31
N SER A 308 2.77 -6.52 -3.52
CA SER A 308 3.43 -7.65 -2.86
C SER A 308 4.52 -7.23 -1.88
N TYR A 309 4.47 -7.76 -0.67
CA TYR A 309 5.36 -7.34 0.42
C TYR A 309 6.39 -8.41 0.76
N PHE A 310 7.44 -7.98 1.48
CA PHE A 310 8.50 -8.85 2.00
C PHE A 310 8.02 -9.68 3.18
N SER A 311 7.31 -9.06 4.12
CA SER A 311 6.89 -9.70 5.36
C SER A 311 5.38 -9.90 5.44
N PRO A 312 4.92 -10.93 6.18
CA PRO A 312 3.53 -11.10 6.60
C PRO A 312 2.92 -9.82 7.19
N GLU A 313 3.71 -9.12 8.01
CA GLU A 313 3.29 -7.93 8.74
C GLU A 313 3.06 -6.75 7.78
N ASP A 314 3.95 -6.52 6.82
CA ASP A 314 3.80 -5.48 5.80
C ASP A 314 2.56 -5.71 4.93
N ALA A 315 2.28 -6.98 4.57
CA ALA A 315 1.07 -7.32 3.83
C ALA A 315 -0.20 -7.02 4.65
N ALA A 316 -0.22 -7.37 5.93
CA ALA A 316 -1.33 -7.05 6.82
C ALA A 316 -1.50 -5.52 6.98
N ARG A 317 -0.41 -4.77 7.15
CA ARG A 317 -0.42 -3.28 7.22
C ARG A 317 -0.87 -2.64 5.90
N GLY A 318 -0.48 -3.20 4.76
CA GLY A 318 -0.95 -2.80 3.44
C GLY A 318 -2.47 -3.00 3.29
N MET A 319 -2.99 -4.16 3.70
CA MET A 319 -4.44 -4.41 3.74
C MET A 319 -5.16 -3.44 4.70
N ALA A 320 -4.60 -3.22 5.89
CA ALA A 320 -5.15 -2.30 6.87
C ALA A 320 -5.25 -0.87 6.32
N THR A 321 -4.29 -0.46 5.51
CA THR A 321 -4.30 0.84 4.84
C THR A 321 -5.49 1.00 3.90
N LEU A 322 -5.79 -0.02 3.09
CA LEU A 322 -6.94 -0.04 2.19
C LEU A 322 -8.27 -0.01 2.95
N VAL A 323 -8.36 -0.75 4.05
CA VAL A 323 -9.53 -0.77 4.95
C VAL A 323 -9.73 0.58 5.62
N ASN A 324 -8.68 1.15 6.21
CA ASN A 324 -8.75 2.45 6.90
C ASN A 324 -9.19 3.57 5.94
N TYR A 325 -8.67 3.56 4.71
CA TYR A 325 -9.07 4.52 3.70
C TYR A 325 -10.52 4.31 3.23
N GLY A 326 -10.92 3.06 2.99
CA GLY A 326 -12.31 2.74 2.59
C GLY A 326 -13.33 3.07 3.67
N MET A 327 -13.01 2.82 4.95
CA MET A 327 -13.82 3.25 6.09
C MET A 327 -13.97 4.76 6.19
N TYR A 328 -12.90 5.51 5.92
CA TYR A 328 -12.97 6.97 5.84
C TYR A 328 -13.91 7.43 4.72
N LEU A 329 -13.73 6.90 3.51
CA LEU A 329 -14.58 7.24 2.36
C LEU A 329 -16.06 6.87 2.60
N LYS A 330 -16.32 5.71 3.23
CA LYS A 330 -17.67 5.26 3.60
C LYS A 330 -18.32 6.20 4.61
N LYS A 331 -17.58 6.62 5.64
CA LYS A 331 -18.03 7.64 6.60
C LYS A 331 -18.39 8.96 5.93
N CYS A 332 -17.71 9.31 4.84
CA CYS A 332 -17.96 10.53 4.07
C CYS A 332 -18.99 10.35 2.94
N GLY A 333 -19.52 9.15 2.71
CA GLY A 333 -20.46 8.88 1.62
C GLY A 333 -19.85 8.88 0.21
N GLU A 334 -18.52 8.76 0.10
CA GLU A 334 -17.79 8.85 -1.18
C GLU A 334 -17.17 7.51 -1.63
N PHE A 335 -17.41 6.42 -0.90
CA PHE A 335 -16.80 5.11 -1.18
C PHE A 335 -17.11 4.60 -2.60
N ASP A 336 -18.39 4.50 -2.96
CA ASP A 336 -18.80 3.95 -4.25
C ASP A 336 -18.31 4.80 -5.42
N ASN A 337 -18.38 6.14 -5.28
CA ASN A 337 -17.86 7.09 -6.26
C ASN A 337 -16.35 6.90 -6.47
N TYR A 338 -15.59 6.72 -5.38
CA TYR A 338 -14.16 6.49 -5.46
C TYR A 338 -13.85 5.17 -6.17
N VAL A 339 -14.51 4.07 -5.78
CA VAL A 339 -14.28 2.73 -6.35
C VAL A 339 -14.62 2.73 -7.83
N GLN A 340 -15.74 3.31 -8.24
CA GLN A 340 -16.08 3.43 -9.66
C GLN A 340 -14.99 4.17 -10.44
N SER A 341 -14.56 5.33 -9.94
CA SER A 341 -13.49 6.11 -10.58
C SER A 341 -12.16 5.36 -10.63
N PHE A 342 -11.84 4.58 -9.60
CA PHE A 342 -10.64 3.72 -9.58
C PHE A 342 -10.70 2.64 -10.67
N MET A 343 -11.84 1.97 -10.81
CA MET A 343 -12.04 0.92 -11.81
C MET A 343 -11.99 1.47 -13.24
N ASP A 344 -12.57 2.64 -13.48
CA ASP A 344 -12.53 3.31 -14.79
C ASP A 344 -11.08 3.58 -15.22
N ARG A 345 -10.25 4.09 -14.30
CA ARG A 345 -8.81 4.32 -14.55
C ARG A 345 -8.05 3.02 -14.79
N LYS A 346 -8.30 1.99 -13.99
CA LYS A 346 -7.66 0.66 -14.15
C LYS A 346 -7.99 0.03 -15.50
N ASN A 347 -9.18 0.28 -16.04
CA ASN A 347 -9.60 -0.18 -17.36
C ASN A 347 -9.02 0.67 -18.52
N MET A 348 -8.77 1.96 -18.31
CA MET A 348 -8.11 2.83 -19.30
C MET A 348 -6.64 2.46 -19.54
N VAL A 349 -5.89 2.09 -18.49
CA VAL A 349 -4.47 1.70 -18.61
C VAL A 349 -4.27 0.37 -19.36
N LYS A 350 -5.32 -0.44 -19.49
CA LYS A 350 -5.30 -1.74 -20.19
C LYS A 350 -5.53 -1.63 -21.72
N LYS A 351 -5.94 -0.47 -22.22
CA LYS A 351 -6.16 -0.22 -23.66
C LYS A 351 -4.96 0.46 -24.28
#